data_AF-A0A2A9DX50-F1
#
_entry.id   AF-A0A2A9DX50-F1
#
_cell.length_a   1.000
_cell.length_b   1.000
_cell.length_c   1.000
_cell.angle_alpha   90.00
_cell.angle_beta   90.00
_cell.angle_gamma   90.00
#
_symmetry.space_group_name_H-M   'P 1'
#
loop_
_entity.id
_entity.type
_entity.pdbx_description
1 polymer ?
#
loop_
_entity_poly.entity_id
_entity_poly.type
_entity_poly.pdbx_seq_one_letter_code
_entity_poly.pdbx_strand_id
1 'polypeptide(L)'
;MGDPENSYDPWRERFIVLIEEVFNFLSEAAEHHRSGVSVKAEPRLFDRNRRAVYRLRVRGELVPFRWADRVSTILFRARSILDIVMFHAVAADSKVPLTEPQARRVYFPIVFDESQWQDALGKHHLRLLSEPHKKALRSVQPFVTGNPAPRFLGEFHNRDKHRRPIDIQTTVDEEFVMLFSGVRFGNRGSGEYWIDWEDPMPAFANGAELVTYRTTHPMISAAAEDVPIAPSIIRDGQRFDLQHLLWDLLSFVTRAEAVMSDGNTSVAESMAAYFEAERTQLESFKKMMLTGDETEWLTLVTGVSPASGGYPTQPA
;
A
#
# COMPACT_ATOMS: atom_id res chain seq x y z
N MET A 1 -39.53 1.37 -27.61
CA MET A 1 -38.48 2.30 -27.20
C MET A 1 -38.57 2.38 -25.69
N GLY A 2 -37.71 1.65 -24.98
CA GLY A 2 -37.63 1.71 -23.52
C GLY A 2 -36.61 2.78 -23.13
N ASP A 3 -36.90 3.50 -22.04
CA ASP A 3 -36.04 4.55 -21.50
C ASP A 3 -34.60 4.05 -21.28
N PRO A 4 -33.58 4.79 -21.76
CA PRO A 4 -32.17 4.46 -21.54
C PRO A 4 -31.64 4.89 -20.16
N GLU A 5 -32.47 5.40 -19.24
CA GLU A 5 -32.02 6.10 -18.02
C GLU A 5 -31.99 5.28 -16.72
N ASN A 6 -32.17 3.96 -16.77
CA ASN A 6 -32.03 3.16 -15.55
C ASN A 6 -31.52 1.73 -15.82
N SER A 7 -30.38 1.61 -16.50
CA SER A 7 -29.60 0.37 -16.40
C SER A 7 -28.99 0.31 -15.01
N TYR A 8 -29.67 -0.37 -14.09
CA TYR A 8 -29.08 -0.80 -12.83
C TYR A 8 -27.76 -1.50 -13.14
N ASP A 9 -26.66 -0.92 -12.69
CA ASP A 9 -25.33 -1.41 -12.99
C ASP A 9 -24.78 -2.11 -11.73
N PRO A 10 -25.07 -3.41 -11.53
CA PRO A 10 -24.89 -4.12 -10.26
C PRO A 10 -23.45 -4.12 -9.74
N TRP A 11 -22.46 -3.79 -10.58
CA TRP A 11 -21.07 -3.68 -10.15
C TRP A 11 -20.70 -2.28 -9.64
N ARG A 12 -21.37 -1.20 -10.06
CA ARG A 12 -21.10 0.17 -9.55
C ARG A 12 -21.34 0.26 -8.06
N GLU A 13 -22.46 -0.27 -7.58
CA GLU A 13 -22.77 -0.34 -6.14
C GLU A 13 -21.72 -1.18 -5.41
N ARG A 14 -21.33 -2.34 -5.96
CA ARG A 14 -20.30 -3.19 -5.36
C ARG A 14 -18.93 -2.53 -5.31
N PHE A 15 -18.60 -1.74 -6.33
CA PHE A 15 -17.35 -1.00 -6.43
C PHE A 15 -17.31 0.18 -5.44
N ILE A 16 -18.41 0.91 -5.27
CA ILE A 16 -18.56 1.93 -4.21
C ILE A 16 -18.35 1.29 -2.84
N VAL A 17 -19.00 0.15 -2.57
CA VAL A 17 -18.81 -0.59 -1.32
C VAL A 17 -17.36 -1.03 -1.12
N LEU A 18 -16.66 -1.47 -2.19
CA LEU A 18 -15.24 -1.80 -2.11
C LEU A 18 -14.39 -0.58 -1.70
N ILE A 19 -14.63 0.58 -2.33
CA ILE A 19 -13.94 1.83 -2.00
C ILE A 19 -14.18 2.18 -0.52
N GLU A 20 -15.44 2.16 -0.08
CA GLU A 20 -15.82 2.45 1.30
C GLU A 20 -15.15 1.48 2.28
N GLU A 21 -15.16 0.18 2.01
CA GLU A 21 -14.50 -0.83 2.86
C GLU A 21 -12.99 -0.58 2.98
N VAL A 22 -12.33 -0.23 1.87
CA VAL A 22 -10.90 0.11 1.87
C VAL A 22 -10.63 1.34 2.74
N PHE A 23 -11.31 2.45 2.50
CA PHE A 23 -11.06 3.69 3.26
C PHE A 23 -11.49 3.58 4.72
N ASN A 24 -12.56 2.86 5.03
CA ASN A 24 -12.96 2.56 6.40
C ASN A 24 -11.90 1.71 7.12
N PHE A 25 -11.34 0.71 6.43
CA PHE A 25 -10.26 -0.09 6.99
C PHE A 25 -9.00 0.75 7.24
N LEU A 26 -8.57 1.57 6.28
CA LEU A 26 -7.39 2.44 6.44
C LEU A 26 -7.59 3.46 7.58
N SER A 27 -8.77 4.05 7.68
CA SER A 27 -9.11 4.98 8.76
C SER A 27 -9.08 4.31 10.12
N GLU A 28 -9.68 3.11 10.24
CA GLU A 28 -9.63 2.31 11.46
C GLU A 28 -8.19 1.93 11.83
N ALA A 29 -7.39 1.52 10.84
CA ALA A 29 -6.00 1.13 11.07
C ALA A 29 -5.17 2.30 11.60
N ALA A 30 -5.32 3.46 10.97
CA ALA A 30 -4.67 4.70 11.41
C ALA A 30 -5.13 5.13 12.80
N GLU A 31 -6.43 5.07 13.10
CA GLU A 31 -6.95 5.41 14.44
C GLU A 31 -6.41 4.47 15.51
N HIS A 32 -6.40 3.16 15.23
CA HIS A 32 -5.90 2.14 16.14
C HIS A 32 -4.39 2.31 16.42
N HIS A 33 -3.58 2.53 15.40
CA HIS A 33 -2.14 2.77 15.58
C HIS A 33 -1.85 4.10 16.28
N ARG A 34 -2.68 5.13 16.08
CA ARG A 34 -2.52 6.44 16.73
C ARG A 34 -2.91 6.42 18.21
N SER A 35 -3.95 5.67 18.59
CA SER A 35 -4.58 5.78 19.91
C SER A 35 -4.52 4.50 20.76
N GLY A 36 -4.54 3.34 20.11
CA GLY A 36 -4.58 2.02 20.76
C GLY A 36 -3.21 1.37 20.93
N VAL A 37 -2.19 1.85 20.21
CA VAL A 37 -0.84 1.29 20.20
C VAL A 37 0.18 2.38 20.53
N SER A 38 1.19 2.01 21.31
CA SER A 38 2.37 2.84 21.53
C SER A 38 3.62 1.99 21.34
N VAL A 39 4.45 2.37 20.38
CA VAL A 39 5.76 1.78 20.15
C VAL A 39 6.82 2.85 20.35
N LYS A 40 7.67 2.62 21.34
CA LYS A 40 8.84 3.46 21.62
C LYS A 40 10.11 2.64 21.48
N ALA A 41 11.19 3.30 21.11
CA ALA A 41 12.52 2.71 21.16
C ALA A 41 13.27 3.32 22.36
N GLU A 42 13.59 2.49 23.36
CA GLU A 42 14.31 2.92 24.57
C GLU A 42 15.81 2.68 24.40
N PRO A 43 16.66 3.71 24.56
CA PRO A 43 18.10 3.56 24.36
C PRO A 43 18.77 2.88 25.55
N ARG A 44 19.78 2.07 25.25
CA ARG A 44 20.81 1.65 26.20
C ARG A 44 22.16 2.13 25.71
N LEU A 45 22.88 2.85 26.59
CA LEU A 45 24.18 3.43 26.27
C LEU A 45 25.31 2.42 26.52
N PHE A 46 26.22 2.34 25.56
CA PHE A 46 27.39 1.47 25.57
C PHE A 46 28.64 2.24 25.15
N ASP A 47 29.81 1.60 25.31
CA ASP A 47 31.10 2.06 24.78
C ASP A 47 31.45 3.49 25.20
N ARG A 48 31.37 3.74 26.52
CA ARG A 48 31.56 5.08 27.11
C ARG A 48 30.63 6.13 26.49
N ASN A 49 29.36 5.75 26.32
CA ASN A 49 28.28 6.53 25.73
C ASN A 49 28.52 6.92 24.26
N ARG A 50 29.29 6.16 23.49
CA ARG A 50 29.47 6.39 22.05
C ARG A 50 28.53 5.56 21.18
N ARG A 51 27.76 4.67 21.79
CA ARG A 51 26.77 3.85 21.13
C ARG A 51 25.49 3.82 21.94
N ALA A 52 24.34 4.06 21.30
CA ALA A 52 23.01 3.93 21.86
C ALA A 52 22.28 2.84 21.08
N VAL A 53 22.02 1.71 21.72
CA VAL A 53 21.23 0.62 21.13
C VAL A 53 19.78 0.81 21.55
N TYR A 54 18.90 1.07 20.60
CA TYR A 54 17.49 1.31 20.85
C TYR A 54 16.72 -0.01 20.82
N ARG A 55 16.01 -0.29 21.92
CA ARG A 55 15.20 -1.50 22.08
C ARG A 55 13.72 -1.16 22.14
N LEU A 56 12.92 -1.95 21.45
CA LEU A 56 11.49 -1.74 21.36
C LEU A 56 10.80 -1.91 22.72
N ARG A 57 9.89 -0.99 23.01
CA ARG A 57 8.87 -1.09 24.04
C ARG A 57 7.52 -0.89 23.39
N VAL A 58 6.73 -1.95 23.41
CA VAL A 58 5.42 -2.05 22.77
C VAL A 58 4.35 -2.13 23.83
N ARG A 59 3.32 -1.29 23.71
CA ARG A 59 2.09 -1.32 24.48
C ARG A 59 0.89 -1.31 23.53
N GLY A 60 -0.11 -2.11 23.86
CA GLY A 60 -1.32 -2.26 23.03
C GLY A 60 -1.26 -3.51 22.14
N GLU A 61 -2.35 -3.74 21.43
CA GLU A 61 -2.47 -4.83 20.45
C GLU A 61 -1.92 -4.32 19.11
N LEU A 62 -0.76 -4.80 18.66
CA LEU A 62 -0.11 -4.32 17.43
C LEU A 62 -1.01 -4.48 16.18
N VAL A 63 -1.64 -5.66 16.07
CA VAL A 63 -2.52 -6.03 14.97
C VAL A 63 -3.79 -6.65 15.55
N PRO A 64 -4.93 -5.94 15.48
CA PRO A 64 -6.23 -6.49 15.82
C PRO A 64 -6.54 -7.76 15.04
N PHE A 65 -7.02 -8.81 15.73
CA PHE A 65 -7.34 -10.10 15.10
C PHE A 65 -8.30 -9.99 13.89
N ARG A 66 -9.18 -8.99 13.90
CA ARG A 66 -10.18 -8.75 12.86
C ARG A 66 -9.62 -8.17 11.56
N TRP A 67 -8.40 -7.64 11.57
CA TRP A 67 -7.82 -7.00 10.37
C TRP A 67 -7.59 -8.00 9.26
N ALA A 68 -7.10 -9.20 9.58
CA ALA A 68 -6.88 -10.24 8.58
C ALA A 68 -8.19 -10.61 7.84
N ASP A 69 -9.30 -10.72 8.58
CA ASP A 69 -10.62 -11.03 8.03
C ASP A 69 -11.16 -9.89 7.16
N ARG A 70 -10.99 -8.63 7.59
CA ARG A 70 -11.39 -7.45 6.82
C ARG A 70 -10.63 -7.32 5.51
N VAL A 71 -9.29 -7.45 5.56
CA VAL A 71 -8.46 -7.41 4.35
C VAL A 71 -8.82 -8.57 3.42
N SER A 72 -9.07 -9.76 3.97
CA SER A 72 -9.56 -10.90 3.19
C SER A 72 -10.90 -10.62 2.52
N THR A 73 -11.83 -9.97 3.22
CA THR A 73 -13.14 -9.57 2.68
C THR A 73 -12.98 -8.57 1.54
N ILE A 74 -12.15 -7.54 1.71
CA ILE A 74 -11.83 -6.55 0.68
C ILE A 74 -11.28 -7.23 -0.58
N LEU A 75 -10.30 -8.12 -0.41
CA LEU A 75 -9.66 -8.82 -1.52
C LEU A 75 -10.63 -9.78 -2.22
N PHE A 76 -11.51 -10.47 -1.47
CA PHE A 76 -12.57 -11.30 -2.04
C PHE A 76 -13.57 -10.48 -2.85
N ARG A 77 -14.00 -9.32 -2.33
CA ARG A 77 -14.93 -8.43 -3.02
C ARG A 77 -14.33 -7.86 -4.29
N ALA A 78 -13.09 -7.39 -4.23
CA ALA A 78 -12.34 -6.96 -5.41
C ALA A 78 -12.26 -8.05 -6.48
N ARG A 79 -11.95 -9.30 -6.06
CA ARG A 79 -11.94 -10.44 -6.98
C ARG A 79 -13.31 -10.70 -7.59
N SER A 80 -14.37 -10.69 -6.78
CA SER A 80 -15.74 -10.90 -7.26
C SER A 80 -16.17 -9.84 -8.28
N ILE A 81 -15.78 -8.58 -8.10
CA ILE A 81 -16.08 -7.51 -9.06
C ILE A 81 -15.42 -7.82 -10.41
N LEU A 82 -14.13 -8.18 -10.42
CA LEU A 82 -13.41 -8.53 -11.65
C LEU A 82 -14.06 -9.72 -12.38
N ASP A 83 -14.44 -10.77 -11.64
CA ASP A 83 -15.09 -11.95 -12.23
C ASP A 83 -16.47 -11.60 -12.83
N ILE A 84 -17.23 -10.70 -12.20
CA ILE A 84 -18.50 -10.19 -12.72
C ILE A 84 -18.27 -9.38 -14.01
N VAL A 85 -17.33 -8.42 -14.00
CA VAL A 85 -16.96 -7.62 -15.18
C VAL A 85 -16.60 -8.54 -16.35
N MET A 86 -15.77 -9.55 -16.08
CA MET A 86 -15.38 -10.53 -17.09
C MET A 86 -16.57 -11.33 -17.61
N PHE A 87 -17.50 -11.75 -16.73
CA PHE A 87 -18.72 -12.43 -17.13
C PHE A 87 -19.57 -11.56 -18.07
N HIS A 88 -19.76 -10.28 -17.75
CA HIS A 88 -20.51 -9.36 -18.60
C HIS A 88 -19.85 -9.14 -19.96
N ALA A 89 -18.53 -8.93 -20.00
CA ALA A 89 -17.81 -8.77 -21.26
C ALA A 89 -17.91 -10.03 -22.15
N VAL A 90 -17.77 -11.22 -21.56
CA VAL A 90 -17.92 -12.49 -22.30
C VAL A 90 -19.36 -12.69 -22.77
N ALA A 91 -20.35 -12.35 -21.95
CA ALA A 91 -21.75 -12.46 -22.33
C ALA A 91 -22.12 -11.50 -23.47
N ALA A 92 -21.56 -10.29 -23.48
CA ALA A 92 -21.76 -9.29 -24.53
C ALA A 92 -21.12 -9.71 -25.86
N ASP A 93 -19.91 -10.27 -25.81
CA ASP A 93 -19.18 -10.71 -27.02
C ASP A 93 -19.63 -12.07 -27.56
N SER A 94 -20.29 -12.88 -26.73
CA SER A 94 -20.73 -14.21 -27.13
C SER A 94 -21.91 -14.15 -28.10
N LYS A 95 -21.76 -14.82 -29.25
CA LYS A 95 -22.83 -14.95 -30.26
C LYS A 95 -24.01 -15.81 -29.78
N VAL A 96 -23.80 -16.64 -28.75
CA VAL A 96 -24.80 -17.54 -28.17
C VAL A 96 -24.78 -17.37 -26.66
N PRO A 97 -25.94 -17.36 -25.96
CA PRO A 97 -25.96 -17.33 -24.51
C PRO A 97 -25.09 -18.44 -23.90
N LEU A 98 -24.34 -18.09 -22.87
CA LEU A 98 -23.52 -19.07 -22.13
C LEU A 98 -24.44 -20.10 -21.46
N THR A 99 -24.07 -21.38 -21.57
CA THR A 99 -24.67 -22.42 -20.73
C THR A 99 -24.28 -22.20 -19.27
N GLU A 100 -25.09 -22.66 -18.32
CA GLU A 100 -24.78 -22.53 -16.89
C GLU A 100 -23.40 -23.09 -16.50
N PRO A 101 -22.94 -24.26 -17.01
CA PRO A 101 -21.58 -24.74 -16.76
C PRO A 101 -20.47 -23.83 -17.33
N GLN A 102 -20.73 -23.14 -18.45
CA GLN A 102 -19.77 -22.18 -19.02
C GLN A 102 -19.73 -20.88 -18.20
N ALA A 103 -20.90 -20.37 -17.80
CA ALA A 103 -21.04 -19.18 -16.96
C ALA A 103 -20.25 -19.32 -15.65
N ARG A 104 -20.37 -20.47 -14.97
CA ARG A 104 -19.65 -20.78 -13.72
C ARG A 104 -18.11 -20.89 -13.89
N ARG A 105 -17.60 -20.92 -15.12
CA ARG A 105 -16.16 -21.02 -15.44
C ARG A 105 -15.59 -19.72 -16.01
N VAL A 106 -16.36 -18.65 -16.05
CA VAL A 106 -15.86 -17.33 -16.41
C VAL A 106 -15.18 -16.72 -15.20
N TYR A 107 -13.96 -16.25 -15.38
CA TYR A 107 -13.18 -15.59 -14.35
C TYR A 107 -12.21 -14.60 -15.00
N PHE A 108 -11.87 -13.53 -14.29
CA PHE A 108 -10.89 -12.55 -14.74
C PHE A 108 -9.47 -13.12 -14.63
N PRO A 109 -8.70 -13.25 -15.72
CA PRO A 109 -7.32 -13.73 -15.63
C PRO A 109 -6.42 -12.67 -14.97
N ILE A 110 -5.56 -13.11 -14.05
CA ILE A 110 -4.48 -12.30 -13.50
C ILE A 110 -3.19 -13.04 -13.81
N VAL A 111 -2.37 -12.47 -14.70
CA VAL A 111 -1.15 -13.11 -15.20
C VAL A 111 0.08 -12.21 -15.01
N PHE A 112 1.23 -12.83 -14.73
CA PHE A 112 2.48 -12.14 -14.33
C PHE A 112 3.59 -12.24 -15.38
N ASP A 113 3.35 -12.92 -16.49
CA ASP A 113 4.25 -12.97 -17.62
C ASP A 113 3.51 -13.27 -18.94
N GLU A 114 4.20 -13.11 -20.06
CA GLU A 114 3.64 -13.34 -21.39
C GLU A 114 3.27 -14.83 -21.62
N SER A 115 4.00 -15.78 -21.02
CA SER A 115 3.70 -17.21 -21.17
C SER A 115 2.34 -17.55 -20.54
N GLN A 116 2.09 -17.07 -19.33
CA GLN A 116 0.81 -17.20 -18.64
C GLN A 116 -0.32 -16.54 -19.41
N TRP A 117 -0.05 -15.42 -20.09
CA TRP A 117 -1.03 -14.76 -20.96
C TRP A 117 -1.43 -15.64 -22.15
N GLN A 118 -0.46 -16.24 -22.84
CA GLN A 118 -0.73 -17.16 -23.95
C GLN A 118 -1.53 -18.39 -23.48
N ASP A 119 -1.22 -18.94 -22.32
CA ASP A 119 -1.98 -20.03 -21.71
C ASP A 119 -3.41 -19.62 -21.35
N ALA A 120 -3.59 -18.39 -20.85
CA ALA A 120 -4.90 -17.83 -20.56
C ALA A 120 -5.74 -17.68 -21.82
N LEU A 121 -5.18 -17.19 -22.94
CA LEU A 121 -5.88 -17.12 -24.23
C LEU A 121 -6.41 -18.48 -24.72
N GLY A 122 -5.83 -19.59 -24.24
CA GLY A 122 -6.33 -20.94 -24.47
C GLY A 122 -7.65 -21.28 -23.77
N LYS A 123 -8.09 -20.51 -22.77
CA LYS A 123 -9.31 -20.77 -22.00
C LYS A 123 -10.56 -20.43 -22.79
N HIS A 124 -11.61 -21.23 -22.64
CA HIS A 124 -12.86 -21.08 -23.39
C HIS A 124 -13.46 -19.68 -23.32
N HIS A 125 -13.61 -19.11 -22.13
CA HIS A 125 -14.23 -17.79 -21.96
C HIS A 125 -13.38 -16.65 -22.57
N LEU A 126 -12.05 -16.77 -22.58
CA LEU A 126 -11.18 -15.79 -23.24
C LEU A 126 -11.20 -15.92 -24.76
N ARG A 127 -11.40 -17.12 -25.30
CA ARG A 127 -11.61 -17.31 -26.75
C ARG A 127 -12.90 -16.67 -27.25
N LEU A 128 -13.91 -16.53 -26.39
CA LEU A 128 -15.17 -15.87 -26.72
C LEU A 128 -15.07 -14.34 -26.77
N LEU A 129 -14.06 -13.76 -26.11
CA LEU A 129 -13.84 -12.32 -26.21
C LEU A 129 -13.43 -11.92 -27.63
N SER A 130 -13.88 -10.74 -28.04
CA SER A 130 -13.40 -10.01 -29.21
C SER A 130 -11.93 -9.60 -29.04
N GLU A 131 -11.23 -9.41 -30.16
CA GLU A 131 -9.83 -8.94 -30.14
C GLU A 131 -9.65 -7.57 -29.41
N PRO A 132 -10.57 -6.59 -29.56
CA PRO A 132 -10.53 -5.38 -28.74
C PRO A 132 -10.55 -5.67 -27.23
N HIS A 133 -11.47 -6.51 -26.73
CA HIS A 133 -11.51 -6.85 -25.30
C HIS A 133 -10.28 -7.63 -24.84
N LYS A 134 -9.74 -8.55 -25.66
CA LYS A 134 -8.47 -9.22 -25.32
C LYS A 134 -7.31 -8.24 -25.20
N LYS A 135 -7.21 -7.27 -26.11
CA LYS A 135 -6.17 -6.23 -26.08
C LYS A 135 -6.33 -5.33 -24.85
N ALA A 136 -7.56 -4.92 -24.56
CA ALA A 136 -7.90 -4.13 -23.39
C ALA A 136 -7.54 -4.88 -22.09
N LEU A 137 -7.98 -6.14 -21.97
CA LEU A 137 -7.66 -7.01 -20.85
C LEU A 137 -6.16 -7.23 -20.66
N ARG A 138 -5.40 -7.38 -21.75
CA ARG A 138 -3.93 -7.49 -21.70
C ARG A 138 -3.30 -6.22 -21.13
N SER A 139 -3.80 -5.05 -21.53
CA SER A 139 -3.22 -3.75 -21.16
C SER A 139 -3.24 -3.46 -19.65
N VAL A 140 -4.13 -4.12 -18.90
CA VAL A 140 -4.23 -3.96 -17.44
C VAL A 140 -3.49 -5.03 -16.65
N GLN A 141 -2.94 -6.06 -17.31
CA GLN A 141 -2.30 -7.17 -16.59
C GLN A 141 -1.05 -6.72 -15.81
N PRO A 142 -0.75 -7.36 -14.67
CA PRO A 142 0.44 -7.07 -13.86
C PRO A 142 1.75 -7.04 -14.66
N PHE A 143 1.95 -7.97 -15.59
CA PHE A 143 3.19 -8.02 -16.38
C PHE A 143 3.35 -6.86 -17.38
N VAL A 144 2.26 -6.16 -17.71
CA VAL A 144 2.27 -4.97 -18.56
C VAL A 144 2.42 -3.71 -17.73
N THR A 145 1.72 -3.64 -16.59
CA THR A 145 1.65 -2.44 -15.75
C THR A 145 2.74 -2.37 -14.68
N GLY A 146 3.37 -3.50 -14.36
CA GLY A 146 4.29 -3.63 -13.23
C GLY A 146 3.59 -3.66 -11.86
N ASN A 147 2.26 -3.53 -11.80
CA ASN A 147 1.52 -3.47 -10.54
C ASN A 147 1.51 -4.86 -9.87
N PRO A 148 2.12 -5.01 -8.67
CA PRO A 148 2.18 -6.29 -7.98
C PRO A 148 0.90 -6.61 -7.18
N ALA A 149 0.04 -5.64 -6.87
CA ALA A 149 -1.13 -5.81 -6.00
C ALA A 149 -2.10 -6.92 -6.45
N PRO A 150 -2.37 -7.13 -7.76
CA PRO A 150 -3.27 -8.19 -8.21
C PRO A 150 -2.77 -9.61 -7.86
N ARG A 151 -1.49 -9.80 -7.49
CA ARG A 151 -0.99 -11.09 -7.01
C ARG A 151 -1.74 -11.59 -5.79
N PHE A 152 -2.17 -10.67 -4.93
CA PHE A 152 -2.92 -11.02 -3.74
C PHE A 152 -4.30 -11.55 -4.14
N LEU A 153 -4.95 -11.01 -5.18
CA LEU A 153 -6.27 -11.47 -5.65
C LEU A 153 -6.27 -12.89 -6.24
N GLY A 154 -5.27 -13.22 -7.06
CA GLY A 154 -5.18 -14.52 -7.75
C GLY A 154 -5.04 -15.70 -6.78
N GLU A 155 -4.65 -15.43 -5.54
CA GLU A 155 -4.31 -16.44 -4.56
C GLU A 155 -5.43 -16.70 -3.55
N PHE A 156 -6.32 -15.75 -3.24
CA PHE A 156 -7.51 -16.02 -2.40
C PHE A 156 -8.45 -17.02 -3.07
N HIS A 157 -8.59 -16.93 -4.39
CA HIS A 157 -9.41 -17.88 -5.16
C HIS A 157 -8.86 -19.31 -5.13
N ASN A 158 -7.54 -19.50 -4.93
CA ASN A 158 -6.89 -20.81 -4.91
C ASN A 158 -6.55 -21.32 -3.49
N ARG A 159 -6.34 -20.43 -2.51
CA ARG A 159 -5.93 -20.75 -1.13
C ARG A 159 -7.06 -21.03 -0.17
N ASP A 160 -8.31 -20.74 -0.54
CA ASP A 160 -9.49 -21.14 0.24
C ASP A 160 -9.52 -22.66 0.51
N LYS A 161 -8.80 -23.46 -0.28
CA LYS A 161 -8.62 -24.91 -0.05
C LYS A 161 -7.50 -25.29 0.92
N HIS A 162 -6.53 -24.41 1.25
CA HIS A 162 -5.28 -24.80 1.94
C HIS A 162 -4.77 -23.89 3.08
N ARG A 163 -5.64 -23.13 3.78
CA ARG A 163 -5.41 -22.69 5.18
C ARG A 163 -4.17 -21.83 5.48
N ARG A 164 -3.82 -20.84 4.65
CA ARG A 164 -2.86 -19.80 5.08
C ARG A 164 -3.59 -18.45 5.17
N PRO A 165 -4.01 -18.03 6.38
CA PRO A 165 -4.62 -16.70 6.56
C PRO A 165 -3.62 -15.60 6.16
N ILE A 166 -4.16 -14.43 5.82
CA ILE A 166 -3.33 -13.23 5.61
C ILE A 166 -2.57 -12.96 6.90
N ASP A 167 -1.24 -12.92 6.80
CA ASP A 167 -0.39 -12.53 7.91
C ASP A 167 -0.16 -11.03 7.82
N ILE A 168 -0.87 -10.28 8.67
CA ILE A 168 -0.69 -8.84 8.84
C ILE A 168 0.22 -8.64 10.04
N GLN A 169 1.27 -7.86 9.84
CA GLN A 169 2.23 -7.50 10.86
C GLN A 169 2.33 -5.99 10.98
N THR A 170 2.75 -5.51 12.15
CA THR A 170 3.17 -4.12 12.32
C THR A 170 4.65 -4.01 12.00
N THR A 171 5.00 -3.04 11.18
CA THR A 171 6.37 -2.76 10.77
C THR A 171 6.71 -1.30 11.05
N VAL A 172 7.99 -0.95 10.96
CA VAL A 172 8.38 0.46 10.88
C VAL A 172 7.70 1.03 9.63
N ASP A 173 7.07 2.19 9.78
CA ASP A 173 6.53 2.93 8.66
C ASP A 173 7.68 3.57 7.88
N GLU A 174 7.82 3.20 6.62
CA GLU A 174 8.90 3.68 5.75
C GLU A 174 8.66 5.11 5.26
N GLU A 175 7.44 5.62 5.38
CA GLU A 175 7.06 6.99 5.02
C GLU A 175 7.49 8.01 6.09
N PHE A 176 7.69 7.56 7.33
CA PHE A 176 8.02 8.44 8.46
C PHE A 176 9.42 8.18 9.00
N VAL A 177 10.13 9.28 9.23
CA VAL A 177 11.49 9.25 9.77
C VAL A 177 11.44 9.20 11.29
N MET A 178 12.06 8.19 11.87
CA MET A 178 12.36 8.19 13.31
C MET A 178 13.37 9.29 13.61
N LEU A 179 13.00 10.23 14.47
CA LEU A 179 13.87 11.33 14.89
C LEU A 179 14.63 10.93 16.16
N PHE A 180 15.94 11.12 16.18
CA PHE A 180 16.79 10.88 17.35
C PHE A 180 17.00 12.15 18.18
N SER A 181 15.90 12.87 18.42
CA SER A 181 15.89 14.22 19.03
C SER A 181 16.36 14.24 20.50
N GLY A 182 16.26 13.10 21.18
CA GLY A 182 16.70 12.88 22.54
C GLY A 182 18.20 12.62 22.70
N VAL A 183 18.93 12.42 21.60
CA VAL A 183 20.39 12.26 21.62
C VAL A 183 21.05 13.62 21.79
N ARG A 184 21.74 13.81 22.91
CA ARG A 184 22.42 15.07 23.24
C ARG A 184 23.92 14.89 23.37
N PHE A 185 24.64 15.90 22.93
CA PHE A 185 26.10 15.96 22.98
C PHE A 185 26.57 17.15 23.80
N GLY A 186 27.81 17.07 24.28
CA GLY A 186 28.47 18.23 24.89
C GLY A 186 28.94 19.23 23.84
N ASN A 187 29.75 20.19 24.28
CA ASN A 187 30.25 21.29 23.43
C ASN A 187 31.03 20.85 22.18
N ARG A 188 31.47 19.58 22.10
CA ARG A 188 32.15 19.00 20.93
C ARG A 188 31.19 18.44 19.87
N GLY A 189 29.87 18.47 20.10
CA GLY A 189 28.87 17.89 19.21
C GLY A 189 29.00 16.37 19.06
N SER A 190 28.29 15.80 18.08
CA SER A 190 28.32 14.37 17.75
C SER A 190 29.65 13.90 17.17
N GLY A 191 30.38 14.81 16.50
CA GLY A 191 31.36 14.40 15.50
C GLY A 191 30.66 13.69 14.34
N GLU A 192 31.30 12.66 13.79
CA GLU A 192 30.66 11.74 12.84
C GLU A 192 29.68 10.81 13.58
N TYR A 193 28.57 10.49 12.92
CA TYR A 193 27.57 9.58 13.44
C TYR A 193 27.04 8.63 12.37
N TRP A 194 26.53 7.49 12.82
CA TRP A 194 25.93 6.44 12.00
C TRP A 194 24.64 5.94 12.66
N ILE A 195 23.67 5.58 11.84
CA ILE A 195 22.41 4.97 12.26
C ILE A 195 22.33 3.62 11.55
N ASP A 196 22.49 2.55 12.30
CA ASP A 196 22.47 1.19 11.78
C ASP A 196 21.15 0.52 12.19
N TRP A 197 20.26 0.34 11.23
CA TRP A 197 19.02 -0.41 11.44
C TRP A 197 19.34 -1.91 11.47
N GLU A 198 18.60 -2.66 12.29
CA GLU A 198 18.69 -4.11 12.26
C GLU A 198 18.17 -4.65 10.92
N ASP A 199 18.95 -5.55 10.30
CA ASP A 199 18.64 -6.19 9.02
C ASP A 199 18.89 -7.71 9.13
N PRO A 200 17.84 -8.57 9.05
CA PRO A 200 16.45 -8.22 8.79
C PRO A 200 15.79 -7.48 9.96
N MET A 201 14.87 -6.56 9.63
CA MET A 201 14.07 -5.83 10.62
C MET A 201 13.39 -6.81 11.58
N PRO A 202 13.52 -6.63 12.91
CA PRO A 202 12.96 -7.55 13.89
C PRO A 202 11.43 -7.52 13.87
N ALA A 203 10.82 -8.61 14.34
CA ALA A 203 9.42 -8.56 14.75
C ALA A 203 9.24 -7.57 15.91
N PHE A 204 8.14 -6.82 15.91
CA PHE A 204 7.85 -5.83 16.94
C PHE A 204 7.51 -6.52 18.26
N ALA A 205 8.52 -6.67 19.11
CA ALA A 205 8.41 -7.33 20.41
C ALA A 205 9.20 -6.55 21.47
N ASN A 206 8.73 -6.62 22.72
CA ASN A 206 9.40 -5.97 23.84
C ASN A 206 10.86 -6.47 23.99
N GLY A 207 11.80 -5.53 23.99
CA GLY A 207 13.23 -5.78 24.15
C GLY A 207 14.00 -6.11 22.87
N ALA A 208 13.32 -6.25 21.72
CA ALA A 208 13.99 -6.43 20.43
C ALA A 208 14.82 -5.19 20.09
N GLU A 209 16.05 -5.39 19.62
CA GLU A 209 16.92 -4.31 19.14
C GLU A 209 16.41 -3.86 17.77
N LEU A 210 16.24 -2.55 17.57
CA LEU A 210 15.67 -1.98 16.34
C LEU A 210 16.72 -1.25 15.51
N VAL A 211 17.48 -0.39 16.20
CA VAL A 211 18.40 0.53 15.56
C VAL A 211 19.50 0.90 16.54
N THR A 212 20.72 1.04 16.02
CA THR A 212 21.88 1.46 16.77
C THR A 212 22.35 2.83 16.27
N TYR A 213 22.44 3.79 17.19
CA TYR A 213 23.03 5.11 16.92
C TYR A 213 24.48 5.12 17.44
N ARG A 214 25.45 5.32 16.55
CA ARG A 214 26.89 5.37 16.87
C ARG A 214 27.48 6.73 16.60
N THR A 215 28.44 7.14 17.41
CA THR A 215 29.15 8.42 17.27
C THR A 215 30.63 8.32 17.61
N THR A 216 31.43 9.26 17.11
CA THR A 216 32.83 9.38 17.50
C THR A 216 33.00 10.09 18.84
N HIS A 217 32.11 11.03 19.19
CA HIS A 217 32.10 11.72 20.48
C HIS A 217 31.06 11.12 21.45
N PRO A 218 31.34 11.05 22.77
CA PRO A 218 30.38 10.56 23.74
C PRO A 218 29.09 11.39 23.80
N MET A 219 27.96 10.70 23.86
CA MET A 219 26.65 11.25 24.19
C MET A 219 26.59 11.63 25.68
N ILE A 220 25.95 12.77 25.95
CA ILE A 220 25.53 13.16 27.31
C ILE A 220 24.32 12.32 27.72
N SER A 221 23.36 12.17 26.81
CA SER A 221 22.13 11.43 27.04
C SER A 221 21.55 10.93 25.72
N ALA A 222 20.71 9.90 25.82
CA ALA A 222 19.77 9.49 24.78
C ALA A 222 18.41 9.27 25.46
N ALA A 223 17.31 9.68 24.82
CA ALA A 223 15.96 9.51 25.34
C ALA A 223 15.20 8.45 24.53
N ALA A 224 14.07 8.00 25.05
CA ALA A 224 13.18 7.15 24.27
C ALA A 224 12.57 7.93 23.11
N GLU A 225 12.58 7.33 21.93
CA GLU A 225 12.05 7.91 20.70
C GLU A 225 10.78 7.17 20.28
N ASP A 226 9.85 7.87 19.62
CA ASP A 226 8.67 7.25 19.04
C ASP A 226 9.05 6.51 17.75
N VAL A 227 8.51 5.30 17.57
CA VAL A 227 8.74 4.50 16.36
C VAL A 227 7.48 4.62 15.51
N PRO A 228 7.56 5.22 14.31
CA PRO A 228 6.42 5.26 13.42
C PRO A 228 6.12 3.85 12.92
N ILE A 229 4.85 3.49 12.89
CA ILE A 229 4.39 2.14 12.59
C ILE A 229 3.28 2.13 11.56
N ALA A 230 3.31 1.10 10.71
CA ALA A 230 2.27 0.85 9.71
C ALA A 230 1.90 -0.64 9.66
N PRO A 231 0.67 -0.98 9.25
CA PRO A 231 0.31 -2.35 8.93
C PRO A 231 0.91 -2.78 7.61
N SER A 232 1.50 -3.97 7.59
CA SER A 232 2.10 -4.57 6.40
C SER A 232 1.70 -6.03 6.25
N ILE A 233 1.75 -6.53 5.02
CA ILE A 233 1.71 -7.96 4.71
C ILE A 233 3.12 -8.41 4.36
N ILE A 234 3.59 -9.49 5.01
CA ILE A 234 4.86 -10.12 4.66
C ILE A 234 4.58 -11.33 3.77
N ARG A 235 5.26 -11.38 2.63
CA ARG A 235 5.12 -12.47 1.69
C ARG A 235 6.38 -12.73 0.89
N ASP A 236 6.79 -14.00 0.85
CA ASP A 236 7.97 -14.44 0.09
C ASP A 236 9.22 -13.63 0.47
N GLY A 237 9.32 -13.23 1.75
CA GLY A 237 10.38 -12.37 2.28
C GLY A 237 10.25 -10.89 1.94
N GLN A 238 9.24 -10.49 1.16
CA GLN A 238 8.95 -9.10 0.81
C GLN A 238 7.88 -8.51 1.73
N ARG A 239 8.05 -7.25 2.09
CA ARG A 239 7.07 -6.45 2.83
C ARG A 239 6.22 -5.65 1.85
N PHE A 240 4.92 -5.64 2.08
CA PHE A 240 3.97 -4.82 1.34
C PHE A 240 3.23 -3.95 2.34
N ASP A 241 3.42 -2.64 2.26
CA ASP A 241 2.61 -1.69 3.00
C ASP A 241 1.14 -1.85 2.60
N LEU A 242 0.26 -1.93 3.60
CA LEU A 242 -1.14 -2.25 3.37
C LEU A 242 -1.92 -1.07 2.77
N GLN A 243 -1.52 0.18 3.04
CA GLN A 243 -2.13 1.36 2.42
C GLN A 243 -1.83 1.38 0.92
N HIS A 244 -0.56 1.28 0.55
CA HIS A 244 -0.15 1.26 -0.85
C HIS A 244 -0.76 0.08 -1.61
N LEU A 245 -0.79 -1.10 -0.98
CA LEU A 245 -1.40 -2.29 -1.57
C LEU A 245 -2.89 -2.08 -1.88
N LEU A 246 -3.65 -1.47 -0.95
CA LEU A 246 -5.08 -1.25 -1.13
C LEU A 246 -5.36 -0.14 -2.15
N TRP A 247 -4.52 0.89 -2.24
CA TRP A 247 -4.60 1.92 -3.29
C TRP A 247 -4.33 1.33 -4.69
N ASP A 248 -3.30 0.51 -4.81
CA ASP A 248 -2.96 -0.17 -6.06
C ASP A 248 -4.02 -1.18 -6.48
N LEU A 249 -4.63 -1.85 -5.50
CA LEU A 249 -5.76 -2.74 -5.71
C LEU A 249 -6.97 -1.99 -6.27
N LEU A 250 -7.37 -0.89 -5.64
CA LEU A 250 -8.48 -0.07 -6.11
C LEU A 250 -8.23 0.41 -7.53
N SER A 251 -7.05 0.99 -7.78
CA SER A 251 -6.66 1.47 -9.12
C SER A 251 -6.73 0.37 -10.17
N PHE A 252 -6.27 -0.84 -9.84
CA PHE A 252 -6.34 -1.99 -10.73
C PHE A 252 -7.79 -2.39 -11.02
N VAL A 253 -8.65 -2.51 -10.00
CA VAL A 253 -10.05 -2.92 -10.17
C VAL A 253 -10.81 -1.89 -11.02
N THR A 254 -10.67 -0.59 -10.72
CA THR A 254 -11.30 0.49 -11.49
C THR A 254 -10.87 0.46 -12.95
N ARG A 255 -9.56 0.30 -13.21
CA ARG A 255 -9.04 0.29 -14.57
C ARG A 255 -9.50 -0.96 -15.31
N ALA A 256 -9.45 -2.13 -14.67
CA ALA A 256 -9.88 -3.39 -15.26
C ALA A 256 -11.37 -3.39 -15.61
N GLU A 257 -12.20 -2.76 -14.79
CA GLU A 257 -13.60 -2.52 -15.09
C GLU A 257 -13.76 -1.61 -16.32
N ALA A 258 -13.21 -0.40 -16.26
CA ALA A 258 -13.33 0.60 -17.32
C ALA A 258 -12.90 0.07 -18.70
N VAL A 259 -11.78 -0.65 -18.78
CA VAL A 259 -11.30 -1.17 -20.08
C VAL A 259 -12.16 -2.33 -20.63
N MET A 260 -12.95 -2.98 -19.79
CA MET A 260 -13.79 -4.13 -20.16
C MET A 260 -15.25 -3.76 -20.40
N SER A 261 -15.69 -2.57 -19.99
CA SER A 261 -17.08 -2.11 -20.10
C SER A 261 -17.28 -1.11 -21.24
N ASP A 262 -16.84 0.13 -21.06
CA ASP A 262 -17.08 1.26 -21.98
C ASP A 262 -15.79 1.90 -22.54
N GLY A 263 -14.63 1.47 -22.03
CA GLY A 263 -13.32 2.00 -22.40
C GLY A 263 -12.99 3.36 -21.78
N ASN A 264 -13.85 3.91 -20.92
CA ASN A 264 -13.65 5.21 -20.28
C ASN A 264 -12.80 5.07 -19.00
N THR A 265 -11.49 5.26 -19.14
CA THR A 265 -10.53 5.13 -18.04
C THR A 265 -10.39 6.37 -17.15
N SER A 266 -11.18 7.43 -17.37
CA SER A 266 -11.01 8.72 -16.66
C SER A 266 -11.08 8.63 -15.13
N VAL A 267 -11.98 7.81 -14.59
CA VAL A 267 -12.10 7.59 -13.13
C VAL A 267 -10.89 6.83 -12.61
N ALA A 268 -10.46 5.78 -13.31
CA ALA A 268 -9.28 5.00 -12.95
C ALA A 268 -8.00 5.85 -12.99
N GLU A 269 -7.86 6.70 -14.01
CA GLU A 269 -6.76 7.65 -14.15
C GLU A 269 -6.77 8.72 -13.07
N SER A 270 -7.95 9.23 -12.71
CA SER A 270 -8.09 10.21 -11.61
C SER A 270 -7.74 9.60 -10.26
N MET A 271 -8.18 8.36 -9.98
CA MET A 271 -7.79 7.65 -8.76
C MET A 271 -6.29 7.37 -8.71
N ALA A 272 -5.71 6.89 -9.82
CA ALA A 272 -4.27 6.64 -9.89
C ALA A 272 -3.46 7.93 -9.70
N ALA A 273 -3.89 9.03 -10.33
CA ALA A 273 -3.26 10.34 -10.16
C ALA A 273 -3.38 10.86 -8.72
N TYR A 274 -4.54 10.65 -8.08
CA TYR A 274 -4.74 10.99 -6.68
C TYR A 274 -3.77 10.22 -5.76
N PHE A 275 -3.72 8.89 -5.86
CA PHE A 275 -2.81 8.10 -5.03
C PHE A 275 -1.34 8.40 -5.29
N GLU A 276 -0.96 8.69 -6.54
CA GLU A 276 0.40 9.09 -6.87
C GLU A 276 0.76 10.47 -6.29
N ALA A 277 -0.19 11.41 -6.30
CA ALA A 277 0.00 12.71 -5.66
C ALA A 277 0.19 12.56 -4.14
N GLU A 278 -0.61 11.70 -3.48
CA GLU A 278 -0.46 11.40 -2.05
C GLU A 278 0.92 10.78 -1.75
N ARG A 279 1.38 9.82 -2.57
CA ARG A 279 2.75 9.26 -2.45
C ARG A 279 3.83 10.32 -2.60
N THR A 280 3.68 11.19 -3.59
CA THR A 280 4.62 12.28 -3.84
C THR A 280 4.68 13.24 -2.65
N GLN A 281 3.53 13.53 -2.02
CA GLN A 281 3.47 14.35 -0.81
C GLN A 281 4.16 13.67 0.38
N LEU A 282 3.98 12.36 0.58
CA LEU A 282 4.63 11.60 1.64
C LEU A 282 6.15 11.56 1.47
N GLU A 283 6.64 11.26 0.26
CA GLU A 283 8.08 11.27 -0.03
C GLU A 283 8.70 12.67 0.12
N SER A 284 7.97 13.72 -0.27
CA SER A 284 8.40 15.09 -0.04
C SER A 284 8.46 15.46 1.45
N PHE A 285 7.46 15.03 2.22
CA PHE A 285 7.43 15.20 3.68
C PHE A 285 8.64 14.49 4.33
N LYS A 286 8.89 13.24 3.94
CA LYS A 286 10.05 12.46 4.41
C LYS A 286 11.37 13.15 4.08
N LYS A 287 11.53 13.66 2.86
CA LYS A 287 12.71 14.45 2.46
C LYS A 287 12.87 15.70 3.32
N MET A 288 11.80 16.46 3.53
CA MET A 288 11.79 17.62 4.43
C MET A 288 12.25 17.24 5.84
N MET A 289 11.75 16.14 6.40
CA MET A 289 12.15 15.68 7.73
C MET A 289 13.65 15.29 7.81
N LEU A 290 14.25 14.86 6.69
CA LEU A 290 15.68 14.49 6.61
C LEU A 290 16.60 15.68 6.37
N THR A 291 16.18 16.66 5.56
CA THR A 291 17.04 17.78 5.11
C THR A 291 16.74 19.10 5.81
N GLY A 292 15.56 19.25 6.40
CA GLY A 292 15.03 20.52 6.89
C GLY A 292 14.56 21.48 5.79
N ASP A 293 14.54 21.05 4.53
CA ASP A 293 14.05 21.85 3.40
C ASP A 293 12.55 21.62 3.18
N GLU A 294 11.75 22.62 3.52
CA GLU A 294 10.29 22.58 3.46
C GLU A 294 9.73 22.98 2.08
N THR A 295 10.57 23.47 1.16
CA THR A 295 10.17 24.13 -0.09
C THR A 295 9.26 23.26 -0.96
N GLU A 296 9.67 22.03 -1.21
CA GLU A 296 8.97 21.08 -2.08
C GLU A 296 7.64 20.65 -1.45
N TRP A 297 7.65 20.31 -0.16
CA TRP A 297 6.47 19.86 0.57
C TRP A 297 5.41 20.97 0.66
N LEU A 298 5.82 22.19 1.02
CA LEU A 298 4.91 23.35 1.05
C LEU A 298 4.31 23.63 -0.32
N THR A 299 5.09 23.50 -1.41
CA THR A 299 4.58 23.69 -2.77
C THR A 299 3.49 22.67 -3.11
N LEU A 300 3.70 21.39 -2.76
CA LEU A 300 2.77 20.31 -3.06
C LEU A 300 1.49 20.37 -2.22
N VAL A 301 1.57 20.76 -0.95
CA VAL A 301 0.42 20.79 -0.03
C VAL A 301 -0.39 22.08 -0.19
N THR A 302 0.24 23.22 -0.46
CA THR A 302 -0.45 24.51 -0.57
C THR A 302 -0.80 24.91 -2.00
N GLY A 303 -0.20 24.27 -3.00
CA GLY A 303 -0.33 24.65 -4.41
C GLY A 303 0.36 25.98 -4.75
N VAL A 304 1.15 26.54 -3.83
CA VAL A 304 1.84 27.83 -3.98
C VAL A 304 3.35 27.58 -3.88
N SER A 305 4.09 27.84 -4.96
CA SER A 305 5.56 27.88 -4.84
C SER A 305 5.95 28.97 -3.85
N PRO A 306 6.84 28.69 -2.88
CA PRO A 306 7.35 29.73 -2.00
C PRO A 306 7.99 30.78 -2.90
N ALA A 307 7.43 31.99 -2.87
CA ALA A 307 8.03 33.13 -3.54
C ALA A 307 9.50 33.20 -3.09
N SER A 308 10.40 33.37 -4.05
CA SER A 308 11.81 33.69 -3.83
C SER A 308 11.91 34.97 -3.00
N GLY A 309 11.77 34.84 -1.69
CA GLY A 309 11.76 35.90 -0.71
C GLY A 309 12.91 35.66 0.24
N GLY A 310 14.00 36.41 0.04
CA GLY A 310 15.19 36.33 0.88
C GLY A 310 14.84 36.47 2.35
N TYR A 311 15.43 35.61 3.17
CA TYR A 311 15.50 35.82 4.61
C TYR A 311 16.19 37.17 4.87
N PRO A 312 15.60 38.10 5.63
CA PRO A 312 16.37 39.19 6.19
C PRO A 312 17.33 38.58 7.22
N THR A 313 18.62 38.63 6.91
CA THR A 313 19.69 38.47 7.90
C THR A 313 19.36 39.30 9.13
N GLN A 314 19.14 38.67 10.28
CA GLN A 314 19.15 39.37 11.56
C GLN A 314 20.54 39.98 11.75
N PRO A 315 20.66 41.27 12.08
CA PRO A 315 21.94 41.84 12.45
C PRO A 315 22.35 41.35 13.84
N ALA A 316 23.67 41.24 14.00
CA ALA A 316 24.39 40.80 15.19
C ALA A 316 24.09 41.59 16.46
#